data_AF-A0A8H4PCS3-F1
#
_entry.id   AF-A0A8H4PCS3-F1
#
_cell.length_a   1.000
_cell.length_b   1.000
_cell.length_c   1.000
_cell.angle_alpha   90.00
_cell.angle_beta   90.00
_cell.angle_gamma   90.00
#
_symmetry.space_group_name_H-M   'P 1'
#
loop_
_entity.id
_entity.type
_entity.pdbx_description
1 polymer ?
#
loop_
_entity_poly.entity_id
_entity_poly.type
_entity_poly.pdbx_seq_one_letter_code
_entity_poly.pdbx_strand_id
1 'polypeptide(L)'
;MYHARIFHSSVVLPDGTVFITGGQSYGVPFEDSTPQLTPELHDPTADRFFEQQPNSIVRVYHSLSLLLPDATVFNGGGGLCGTCTTNHFDAQIFTPSYLYDSQGNLAKRPSIQSVSASNVKVGDTITLQTDTGVSKASLVRYGTATHTVNTDQRRIPLTLSKKGSNRYSVTVPNESGVALPGFWMLFVMNEAGVPSVAKTIKVIL
;
A
#
# COMPACT_ATOMS: atom_id res chain seq x y z
N MET A 1 7.58 -11.19 12.93
CA MET A 1 8.67 -10.40 12.35
C MET A 1 9.97 -11.19 12.50
N TYR A 2 10.78 -11.26 11.45
CA TYR A 2 12.09 -11.94 11.44
C TYR A 2 13.17 -11.11 12.12
N HIS A 3 13.15 -9.78 11.90
CA HIS A 3 14.20 -8.89 12.36
C HIS A 3 13.67 -7.85 13.35
N ALA A 4 14.32 -7.69 14.50
CA ALA A 4 14.03 -6.60 15.40
C ALA A 4 14.33 -5.25 14.72
N ARG A 5 13.37 -4.32 14.74
CA ARG A 5 13.52 -2.99 14.11
C ARG A 5 12.75 -1.89 14.85
N ILE A 6 13.40 -0.75 15.02
CA ILE A 6 12.81 0.55 15.41
C ILE A 6 13.10 1.59 14.31
N PHE A 7 12.31 2.65 14.25
CA PHE A 7 12.33 3.66 13.17
C PHE A 7 12.03 3.12 11.76
N HIS A 8 11.48 1.90 11.69
CA HIS A 8 10.96 1.35 10.45
C HIS A 8 9.69 2.07 10.00
N SER A 9 9.27 1.83 8.77
CA SER A 9 7.99 2.30 8.24
C SER A 9 7.22 1.14 7.61
N SER A 10 5.90 1.31 7.49
CA SER A 10 5.02 0.27 6.97
C SER A 10 3.83 0.82 6.20
N VAL A 11 3.38 0.08 5.20
CA VAL A 11 2.18 0.41 4.42
C VAL A 11 1.31 -0.82 4.19
N VAL A 12 -0.02 -0.63 4.20
CA VAL A 12 -0.96 -1.67 3.77
C VAL A 12 -1.08 -1.69 2.25
N LEU A 13 -1.02 -2.87 1.64
CA LEU A 13 -1.10 -3.07 0.19
C LEU A 13 -2.54 -3.42 -0.26
N PRO A 14 -2.88 -3.36 -1.56
CA PRO A 14 -4.23 -3.61 -2.05
C PRO A 14 -4.81 -4.98 -1.66
N ASP A 15 -3.98 -6.02 -1.63
CA ASP A 15 -4.39 -7.38 -1.26
C ASP A 15 -4.64 -7.56 0.25
N GLY A 16 -4.20 -6.62 1.07
CA GLY A 16 -4.33 -6.65 2.53
C GLY A 16 -3.07 -7.07 3.27
N THR A 17 -2.01 -7.42 2.55
CA THR A 17 -0.69 -7.62 3.15
C THR A 17 -0.11 -6.29 3.64
N VAL A 18 0.82 -6.36 4.59
CA VAL A 18 1.50 -5.19 5.16
C VAL A 18 2.98 -5.27 4.84
N PHE A 19 3.47 -4.32 4.05
CA PHE A 19 4.89 -4.16 3.75
C PHE A 19 5.58 -3.38 4.86
N ILE A 20 6.69 -3.90 5.38
CA ILE A 20 7.46 -3.36 6.49
C ILE A 20 8.91 -3.23 6.03
N THR A 21 9.50 -2.04 6.13
CA THR A 21 10.87 -1.80 5.62
C THR A 21 11.68 -0.87 6.50
N GLY A 22 13.00 -0.98 6.38
CA GLY A 22 13.98 -0.16 7.10
C GLY A 22 13.97 -0.39 8.61
N GLY A 23 14.49 0.61 9.31
CA GLY A 23 14.76 0.58 10.73
C GLY A 23 16.11 -0.03 11.08
N GLN A 24 16.38 -0.08 12.38
CA GLN A 24 17.59 -0.61 12.98
C GLN A 24 17.25 -1.43 14.21
N SER A 25 18.07 -2.41 14.59
CA SER A 25 17.76 -3.27 15.74
C SER A 25 17.91 -2.57 17.09
N TYR A 26 18.71 -1.50 17.15
CA TYR A 26 18.84 -0.64 18.31
C TYR A 26 18.68 0.84 17.91
N GLY A 27 17.77 1.54 18.57
CA GLY A 27 17.35 2.89 18.15
C GLY A 27 18.34 3.97 18.55
N VAL A 28 19.09 4.49 17.56
CA VAL A 28 20.00 5.62 17.71
C VAL A 28 19.66 6.65 16.63
N PRO A 29 18.89 7.70 16.96
CA PRO A 29 18.55 8.75 15.99
C PRO A 29 19.81 9.31 15.31
N PHE A 30 19.70 9.55 14.01
CA PHE A 30 20.76 10.12 13.17
C PHE A 30 22.00 9.22 12.93
N GLU A 31 21.94 7.94 13.33
CA GLU A 31 22.99 6.96 13.09
C GLU A 31 22.48 5.75 12.29
N ASP A 32 23.24 5.33 11.28
CA ASP A 32 22.90 4.21 10.39
C ASP A 32 23.38 2.84 10.91
N SER A 33 23.62 2.70 12.21
CA SER A 33 24.12 1.47 12.81
C SER A 33 23.04 0.39 12.95
N THR A 34 23.48 -0.87 12.90
CA THR A 34 22.61 -2.06 12.99
C THR A 34 21.38 -2.04 12.04
N PRO A 35 21.56 -1.65 10.77
CA PRO A 35 20.43 -1.41 9.86
C PRO A 35 19.74 -2.70 9.46
N GLN A 36 18.43 -2.61 9.19
CA GLN A 36 17.64 -3.70 8.61
C GLN A 36 17.32 -3.39 7.15
N LEU A 37 18.06 -4.03 6.24
CA LEU A 37 17.93 -3.84 4.79
C LEU A 37 16.94 -4.82 4.14
N THR A 38 16.57 -5.89 4.84
CA THR A 38 15.59 -6.87 4.36
C THR A 38 14.18 -6.44 4.78
N PRO A 39 13.30 -6.06 3.83
CA PRO A 39 11.90 -5.79 4.15
C PRO A 39 11.16 -7.10 4.46
N GLU A 40 10.02 -6.97 5.12
CA GLU A 40 9.12 -8.08 5.43
C GLU A 40 7.72 -7.77 4.93
N LEU A 41 7.05 -8.79 4.42
CA LEU A 41 5.64 -8.74 4.07
C LEU A 41 4.87 -9.60 5.07
N HIS A 42 3.93 -9.01 5.79
CA HIS A 42 3.01 -9.74 6.66
C HIS A 42 1.71 -10.04 5.90
N ASP A 43 1.33 -11.32 5.82
CA ASP A 43 0.02 -11.76 5.34
C ASP A 43 -0.87 -12.14 6.53
N PRO A 44 -1.89 -11.31 6.85
CA PRO A 44 -2.81 -11.59 7.95
C PRO A 44 -3.67 -12.85 7.74
N THR A 45 -3.85 -13.31 6.49
CA THR A 45 -4.65 -14.50 6.18
C THR A 45 -3.90 -15.77 6.56
N ALA A 46 -2.59 -15.77 6.29
CA ALA A 46 -1.70 -16.88 6.61
C ALA A 46 -1.11 -16.77 8.02
N ASP A 47 -1.27 -15.63 8.69
CA ASP A 47 -0.60 -15.26 9.95
C ASP A 47 0.92 -15.46 9.86
N ARG A 48 1.51 -14.97 8.76
CA ARG A 48 2.91 -15.24 8.41
C ARG A 48 3.62 -14.02 7.88
N PHE A 49 4.94 -14.01 8.13
CA PHE A 49 5.87 -13.05 7.57
C PHE A 49 6.67 -13.71 6.44
N PHE A 50 7.01 -12.93 5.42
CA PHE A 50 7.86 -13.31 4.30
C PHE A 50 8.94 -12.26 4.11
N GLU A 51 10.21 -12.66 4.14
CA GLU A 51 11.30 -11.76 3.77
C GLU A 51 11.22 -11.40 2.29
N GLN A 52 11.48 -10.14 1.97
CA GLN A 52 11.53 -9.61 0.62
C GLN A 52 12.99 -9.42 0.17
N GLN A 53 13.21 -9.08 -1.10
CA GLN A 53 14.55 -8.74 -1.57
C GLN A 53 15.08 -7.51 -0.82
N PRO A 54 16.34 -7.55 -0.34
CA PRO A 54 16.92 -6.45 0.41
C PRO A 54 17.20 -5.24 -0.49
N ASN A 55 17.18 -4.04 0.09
CA ASN A 55 17.69 -2.83 -0.55
C ASN A 55 19.13 -2.54 -0.08
N SER A 56 19.71 -1.43 -0.56
CA SER A 56 21.11 -1.06 -0.25
C SER A 56 21.25 0.29 0.44
N ILE A 57 20.15 0.97 0.76
CA ILE A 57 20.16 2.30 1.41
C ILE A 57 19.53 2.16 2.79
N VAL A 58 20.23 2.63 3.82
CA VAL A 58 19.75 2.59 5.20
C VAL A 58 18.59 3.58 5.37
N ARG A 59 17.50 3.13 5.99
CA ARG A 59 16.28 3.92 6.21
C ARG A 59 15.86 3.83 7.67
N VAL A 60 16.46 4.68 8.50
CA VAL A 60 16.23 4.71 9.96
C VAL A 60 15.42 5.94 10.36
N TYR A 61 15.78 6.62 11.45
CA TYR A 61 15.13 7.83 11.93
C TYR A 61 14.97 8.89 10.82
N HIS A 62 13.79 9.52 10.75
CA HIS A 62 13.33 10.41 9.66
C HIS A 62 13.12 9.76 8.28
N SER A 63 13.08 8.43 8.18
CA SER A 63 12.58 7.76 6.97
C SER A 63 11.05 7.69 6.93
N LEU A 64 10.49 7.42 5.74
CA LEU A 64 9.05 7.25 5.53
C LEU A 64 8.75 6.20 4.46
N SER A 65 7.50 5.70 4.47
CA SER A 65 6.93 4.94 3.36
C SER A 65 5.48 5.32 3.08
N LEU A 66 5.12 5.32 1.79
CA LEU A 66 3.76 5.57 1.30
C LEU A 66 3.42 4.60 0.16
N LEU A 67 2.18 4.11 0.16
CA LEU A 67 1.62 3.37 -0.97
C LEU A 67 1.35 4.35 -2.12
N LEU A 68 1.83 4.02 -3.31
CA LEU A 68 1.58 4.81 -4.52
C LEU A 68 0.30 4.35 -5.25
N PRO A 69 -0.35 5.23 -6.03
CA PRO A 69 -1.54 4.88 -6.81
C PRO A 69 -1.34 3.74 -7.82
N ASP A 70 -0.10 3.45 -8.21
CA ASP A 70 0.24 2.32 -9.07
C ASP A 70 0.50 1.01 -8.32
N ALA A 71 0.15 0.95 -7.03
CA ALA A 71 0.36 -0.19 -6.13
C ALA A 71 1.84 -0.57 -5.88
N THR A 72 2.77 0.35 -6.13
CA THR A 72 4.16 0.24 -5.63
C THR A 72 4.31 0.98 -4.30
N VAL A 73 5.45 0.82 -3.64
CA VAL A 73 5.75 1.51 -2.37
C VAL A 73 6.90 2.49 -2.58
N PHE A 74 6.65 3.76 -2.25
CA PHE A 74 7.69 4.78 -2.12
C PHE A 74 8.34 4.67 -0.73
N ASN A 75 9.66 4.62 -0.66
CA ASN A 75 10.41 4.60 0.60
C ASN A 75 11.64 5.51 0.50
N GLY A 76 11.81 6.45 1.43
CA GLY A 76 12.84 7.48 1.32
C GLY A 76 13.16 8.18 2.63
N GLY A 77 14.09 9.14 2.55
CA GLY A 77 14.56 9.92 3.70
C GLY A 77 15.49 9.14 4.62
N GLY A 78 15.66 9.64 5.85
CA GLY A 78 16.69 9.21 6.78
C GLY A 78 17.71 10.32 7.05
N GLY A 79 18.08 10.52 8.32
CA GLY A 79 19.03 11.56 8.72
C GLY A 79 18.35 12.88 9.04
N LEU A 80 18.59 13.93 8.24
CA LEU A 80 18.19 15.32 8.49
C LEU A 80 18.84 15.90 9.76
N CYS A 81 20.16 15.81 9.85
CA CYS A 81 20.97 16.19 11.02
C CYS A 81 22.08 17.22 10.73
N GLY A 82 21.89 18.07 9.71
CA GLY A 82 22.85 19.12 9.37
C GLY A 82 24.08 18.55 8.66
N THR A 83 25.26 18.64 9.26
CA THR A 83 26.55 18.24 8.67
C THR A 83 26.92 16.76 8.89
N CYS A 84 25.99 15.96 9.41
CA CYS A 84 26.18 14.51 9.55
C CYS A 84 26.34 13.82 8.18
N THR A 85 26.96 12.65 8.19
CA THR A 85 27.18 11.81 6.99
C THR A 85 26.01 10.87 6.68
N THR A 86 24.94 10.91 7.49
CA THR A 86 23.77 10.00 7.44
C THR A 86 22.53 10.66 6.84
N ASN A 87 22.68 11.78 6.12
CA ASN A 87 21.59 12.41 5.39
C ASN A 87 21.34 11.67 4.07
N HIS A 88 20.14 11.13 3.90
CA HIS A 88 19.72 10.46 2.67
C HIS A 88 18.80 11.35 1.84
N PHE A 89 19.35 12.04 0.83
CA PHE A 89 18.63 12.95 -0.07
C PHE A 89 17.95 12.23 -1.24
N ASP A 90 17.39 11.05 -0.98
CA ASP A 90 16.88 10.15 -2.01
C ASP A 90 15.69 9.31 -1.52
N ALA A 91 15.16 8.53 -2.46
CA ALA A 91 14.11 7.54 -2.24
C ALA A 91 14.26 6.38 -3.24
N GLN A 92 13.62 5.25 -2.93
CA GLN A 92 13.53 4.06 -3.77
C GLN A 92 12.06 3.64 -3.92
N ILE A 93 11.77 2.97 -5.03
CA ILE A 93 10.48 2.31 -5.26
C ILE A 93 10.65 0.82 -5.04
N PHE A 94 9.82 0.24 -4.17
CA PHE A 94 9.65 -1.20 -4.06
C PHE A 94 8.44 -1.63 -4.91
N THR A 95 8.68 -2.57 -5.81
CA THR A 95 7.64 -3.19 -6.66
C THR A 95 7.28 -4.56 -6.07
N PRO A 96 6.10 -4.73 -5.44
CA PRO A 96 5.75 -5.98 -4.79
C PRO A 96 5.58 -7.14 -5.79
N SER A 97 5.74 -8.37 -5.30
CA SER A 97 5.68 -9.60 -6.11
C SER A 97 4.38 -9.76 -6.91
N TYR A 98 3.25 -9.24 -6.42
CA TYR A 98 1.98 -9.28 -7.14
C TYR A 98 1.97 -8.49 -8.47
N LEU A 99 3.00 -7.68 -8.76
CA LEU A 99 3.15 -6.98 -10.04
C LEU A 99 3.99 -7.77 -11.05
N TYR A 100 4.50 -8.93 -10.68
CA TYR A 100 5.31 -9.79 -11.54
C TYR A 100 4.58 -11.08 -11.88
N ASP A 101 4.84 -11.61 -13.08
CA ASP A 101 4.43 -12.94 -13.47
C ASP A 101 5.42 -14.01 -12.95
N SER A 102 5.11 -15.28 -13.20
CA SER A 102 5.95 -16.41 -12.78
C SER A 102 7.36 -16.44 -13.42
N GLN A 103 7.59 -15.63 -14.45
CA GLN A 103 8.85 -15.51 -15.18
C GLN A 103 9.65 -14.28 -14.73
N GLY A 104 9.10 -13.48 -13.80
CA GLY A 104 9.72 -12.25 -13.30
C GLY A 104 9.54 -11.03 -14.20
N ASN A 105 8.69 -11.09 -15.22
CA ASN A 105 8.31 -9.92 -16.01
C ASN A 105 7.13 -9.19 -15.34
N LEU A 106 6.90 -7.92 -15.70
CA LEU A 106 5.72 -7.20 -15.22
C LEU A 106 4.43 -7.87 -15.72
N ALA A 107 3.58 -8.28 -14.78
CA ALA A 107 2.31 -8.92 -15.09
C ALA A 107 1.32 -7.95 -15.74
N LYS A 108 0.46 -8.48 -16.62
CA LYS A 108 -0.64 -7.69 -17.19
C LYS A 108 -1.67 -7.37 -16.10
N ARG A 109 -1.85 -6.09 -15.82
CA ARG A 109 -2.76 -5.58 -14.78
C ARG A 109 -4.19 -5.45 -15.32
N PRO A 110 -5.23 -5.71 -14.51
CA PRO A 110 -6.59 -5.29 -14.85
C PRO A 110 -6.69 -3.76 -14.87
N SER A 111 -7.59 -3.22 -15.68
CA SER A 111 -7.85 -1.79 -15.80
C SER A 111 -9.30 -1.45 -15.43
N ILE A 112 -9.47 -0.46 -14.55
CA ILE A 112 -10.78 0.14 -14.26
C ILE A 112 -11.06 1.18 -15.35
N GLN A 113 -11.93 0.84 -16.30
CA GLN A 113 -12.28 1.69 -17.43
C GLN A 113 -13.18 2.85 -17.01
N SER A 114 -14.16 2.58 -16.15
CA SER A 114 -15.06 3.61 -15.61
C SER A 114 -15.59 3.24 -14.22
N VAL A 115 -15.98 4.28 -13.48
CA VAL A 115 -16.73 4.19 -12.22
C VAL A 115 -17.96 5.09 -12.34
N SER A 116 -19.09 4.68 -11.77
CA SER A 116 -20.35 5.44 -11.87
C SER A 116 -20.31 6.77 -11.12
N ALA A 117 -19.47 6.88 -10.08
CA ALA A 117 -19.24 8.09 -9.32
C ALA A 117 -17.84 8.05 -8.68
N SER A 118 -17.20 9.22 -8.56
CA SER A 118 -15.93 9.41 -7.85
C SER A 118 -16.07 10.21 -6.55
N ASN A 119 -17.24 10.80 -6.31
CA ASN A 119 -17.61 11.44 -5.03
C ASN A 119 -18.84 10.70 -4.51
N VAL A 120 -18.71 10.07 -3.34
CA VAL A 120 -19.71 9.13 -2.81
C VAL A 120 -19.88 9.30 -1.32
N LYS A 121 -21.10 9.08 -0.83
CA LYS A 121 -21.38 9.03 0.60
C LYS A 121 -21.06 7.65 1.17
N VAL A 122 -20.87 7.59 2.48
CA VAL A 122 -20.90 6.31 3.20
C VAL A 122 -22.21 5.58 2.90
N GLY A 123 -22.15 4.27 2.63
CA GLY A 123 -23.31 3.46 2.24
C GLY A 123 -23.66 3.48 0.75
N ASP A 124 -23.09 4.39 -0.04
CA ASP A 124 -23.34 4.42 -1.49
C ASP A 124 -22.77 3.17 -2.19
N THR A 125 -23.44 2.79 -3.28
CA THR A 125 -22.98 1.72 -4.18
C THR A 125 -22.42 2.32 -5.46
N ILE A 126 -21.20 1.91 -5.81
CA ILE A 126 -20.49 2.30 -7.03
C ILE A 126 -20.52 1.13 -8.00
N THR A 127 -20.84 1.39 -9.26
CA THR A 127 -20.64 0.42 -10.35
C THR A 127 -19.35 0.73 -11.08
N LEU A 128 -18.56 -0.31 -11.37
CA LEU A 128 -17.31 -0.23 -12.12
C LEU A 128 -17.37 -1.11 -13.38
N GLN A 129 -16.76 -0.62 -14.45
CA GLN A 129 -16.45 -1.39 -15.66
C GLN A 129 -14.94 -1.66 -15.70
N THR A 130 -14.59 -2.91 -15.96
CA THR A 130 -13.20 -3.38 -16.12
C THR A 130 -12.99 -3.95 -17.52
N ASP A 131 -11.73 -4.00 -17.95
CA ASP A 131 -11.35 -4.59 -19.24
C ASP A 131 -11.33 -6.13 -19.20
N THR A 132 -11.01 -6.71 -18.04
CA THR A 132 -10.95 -8.15 -17.78
C THR A 132 -11.71 -8.53 -16.50
N GLY A 133 -11.88 -9.83 -16.26
CA GLY A 133 -12.48 -10.33 -15.04
C GLY A 133 -11.62 -10.05 -13.80
N VAL A 134 -12.27 -9.65 -12.70
CA VAL A 134 -11.64 -9.41 -11.40
C VAL A 134 -12.33 -10.22 -10.29
N SER A 135 -11.55 -10.56 -9.26
CA SER A 135 -11.95 -11.45 -8.16
C SER A 135 -12.08 -10.73 -6.81
N LYS A 136 -11.30 -9.67 -6.60
CA LYS A 136 -11.27 -8.89 -5.36
C LYS A 136 -11.28 -7.39 -5.68
N ALA A 137 -11.71 -6.59 -4.71
CA ALA A 137 -11.56 -5.13 -4.73
C ALA A 137 -11.29 -4.59 -3.32
N SER A 138 -10.66 -3.43 -3.24
CA SER A 138 -10.40 -2.76 -1.96
C SER A 138 -10.34 -1.25 -2.12
N LEU A 139 -10.75 -0.52 -1.09
CA LEU A 139 -10.38 0.88 -0.90
C LEU A 139 -9.18 0.95 0.05
N VAL A 140 -8.14 1.70 -0.33
CA VAL A 140 -7.03 2.06 0.56
C VAL A 140 -6.99 3.57 0.71
N ARG A 141 -7.16 4.10 1.92
CA ARG A 141 -7.14 5.55 2.15
C ARG A 141 -5.74 6.09 1.87
N TYR A 142 -5.63 7.24 1.21
CA TYR A 142 -4.33 7.89 1.01
C TYR A 142 -3.64 8.11 2.36
N GLY A 143 -2.34 7.85 2.42
CA GLY A 143 -1.55 7.95 3.64
C GLY A 143 -0.78 9.27 3.73
N THR A 144 -0.38 9.61 4.96
CA THR A 144 0.62 10.64 5.28
C THR A 144 1.65 9.99 6.21
N ALA A 145 2.92 10.38 6.14
CA ALA A 145 3.95 9.69 6.91
C ALA A 145 5.03 10.65 7.43
N THR A 146 5.28 10.58 8.73
CA THR A 146 6.45 11.18 9.37
C THR A 146 6.73 10.46 10.70
N HIS A 147 8.01 10.28 11.06
CA HIS A 147 8.40 9.68 12.35
C HIS A 147 7.66 8.37 12.67
N THR A 148 7.64 7.44 11.73
CA THR A 148 6.89 6.16 11.79
C THR A 148 5.37 6.26 11.85
N VAL A 149 4.81 7.46 12.02
CA VAL A 149 3.36 7.68 12.17
C VAL A 149 2.71 7.85 10.81
N ASN A 150 1.70 7.02 10.55
CA ASN A 150 0.75 7.18 9.46
C ASN A 150 -0.65 6.83 9.98
N THR A 151 -1.41 7.83 10.40
CA THR A 151 -2.78 7.67 10.95
C THR A 151 -3.85 7.70 9.86
N ASP A 152 -3.50 8.13 8.66
CA ASP A 152 -4.44 8.30 7.55
C ASP A 152 -4.71 6.99 6.81
N GLN A 153 -3.68 6.18 6.58
CA GLN A 153 -3.83 4.95 5.80
C GLN A 153 -4.71 3.93 6.55
N ARG A 154 -5.58 3.28 5.79
CA ARG A 154 -6.38 2.12 6.21
C ARG A 154 -6.93 1.44 4.98
N ARG A 155 -7.29 0.17 5.10
CA ARG A 155 -7.84 -0.63 4.01
C ARG A 155 -9.23 -1.14 4.35
N ILE A 156 -10.12 -1.08 3.38
CA ILE A 156 -11.44 -1.70 3.41
C ILE A 156 -11.50 -2.73 2.26
N PRO A 157 -11.55 -4.04 2.56
CA PRO A 157 -11.88 -5.03 1.53
C PRO A 157 -13.34 -4.84 1.08
N LEU A 158 -13.59 -4.89 -0.23
CA LEU A 158 -14.92 -4.72 -0.80
C LEU A 158 -15.44 -6.05 -1.35
N THR A 159 -16.72 -6.31 -1.13
CA THR A 159 -17.44 -7.41 -1.76
C THR A 159 -17.89 -7.00 -3.16
N LEU A 160 -17.40 -7.69 -4.19
CA LEU A 160 -17.83 -7.48 -5.57
C LEU A 160 -19.14 -8.20 -5.86
N SER A 161 -20.15 -7.48 -6.36
CA SER A 161 -21.37 -8.06 -6.92
C SER A 161 -21.32 -7.94 -8.45
N LYS A 162 -21.22 -9.07 -9.15
CA LYS A 162 -21.18 -9.10 -10.62
C LYS A 162 -22.53 -8.65 -11.20
N LYS A 163 -22.51 -7.71 -12.14
CA LYS A 163 -23.70 -7.14 -12.81
C LYS A 163 -23.73 -7.41 -14.32
N GLY A 164 -22.71 -8.07 -14.86
CA GLY A 164 -22.58 -8.40 -16.27
C GLY A 164 -21.16 -8.81 -16.62
N SER A 165 -20.81 -8.73 -17.90
CA SER A 165 -19.45 -8.97 -18.38
C SER A 165 -18.52 -7.86 -17.91
N ASN A 166 -17.55 -8.21 -17.06
CA ASN A 166 -16.55 -7.30 -16.47
C ASN A 166 -17.14 -6.04 -15.82
N ARG A 167 -18.41 -6.13 -15.38
CA ARG A 167 -19.15 -5.06 -14.71
C ARG A 167 -19.52 -5.53 -13.32
N TYR A 168 -19.17 -4.72 -12.32
CA TYR A 168 -19.33 -5.06 -10.91
C TYR A 168 -19.88 -3.88 -10.14
N SER A 169 -20.55 -4.14 -9.02
CA SER A 169 -20.85 -3.12 -8.02
C SER A 169 -20.16 -3.42 -6.70
N VAL A 170 -19.75 -2.36 -6.00
CA VAL A 170 -19.21 -2.39 -4.64
C VAL A 170 -19.91 -1.34 -3.79
N THR A 171 -20.10 -1.62 -2.52
CA THR A 171 -20.75 -0.69 -1.57
C THR A 171 -19.71 -0.16 -0.59
N VAL A 172 -19.64 1.16 -0.44
CA VAL A 172 -18.83 1.79 0.60
C VAL A 172 -19.50 1.51 1.95
N PRO A 173 -18.77 1.10 3.01
CA PRO A 173 -19.37 0.94 4.33
C PRO A 173 -20.15 2.18 4.76
N ASN A 174 -21.30 1.98 5.41
CA ASN A 174 -22.18 3.05 5.90
C ASN A 174 -21.66 3.71 7.19
N GLU A 175 -20.78 3.03 7.93
CA GLU A 175 -20.16 3.56 9.15
C GLU A 175 -18.94 4.41 8.82
N SER A 176 -19.03 5.73 9.05
CA SER A 176 -17.92 6.67 8.80
C SER A 176 -16.71 6.44 9.72
N GLY A 177 -16.88 5.76 10.86
CA GLY A 177 -15.76 5.28 11.69
C GLY A 177 -14.88 4.23 10.99
N VAL A 178 -15.47 3.47 10.04
CA VAL A 178 -14.77 2.52 9.17
C VAL A 178 -14.31 3.23 7.91
N ALA A 179 -15.27 3.77 7.14
CA ALA A 179 -15.04 4.51 5.90
C ALA A 179 -14.87 6.01 6.17
N LEU A 180 -13.76 6.39 6.82
CA LEU A 180 -13.45 7.80 7.10
C LEU A 180 -13.58 8.68 5.84
N PRO A 181 -14.23 9.85 5.94
CA PRO A 181 -14.23 10.83 4.87
C PRO A 181 -12.82 11.22 4.43
N GLY A 182 -12.68 11.47 3.13
CA GLY A 182 -11.40 11.80 2.50
C GLY A 182 -11.19 11.06 1.18
N PHE A 183 -9.96 11.07 0.69
CA PHE A 183 -9.59 10.43 -0.56
C PHE A 183 -9.13 8.98 -0.33
N TRP A 184 -9.58 8.10 -1.21
CA TRP A 184 -9.30 6.67 -1.22
C TRP A 184 -8.85 6.22 -2.61
N MET A 185 -7.97 5.23 -2.63
CA MET A 185 -7.54 4.51 -3.82
C MET A 185 -8.40 3.26 -3.97
N LEU A 186 -9.21 3.19 -5.03
CA LEU A 186 -9.93 1.98 -5.43
C LEU A 186 -9.02 1.11 -6.30
N PHE A 187 -8.75 -0.09 -5.82
CA PHE A 187 -8.04 -1.14 -6.54
C PHE A 187 -8.98 -2.32 -6.83
N VAL A 188 -8.82 -2.93 -8.00
CA VAL A 188 -9.37 -4.26 -8.32
C VAL A 188 -8.21 -5.22 -8.59
N MET A 189 -8.38 -6.50 -8.24
CA MET A 189 -7.37 -7.53 -8.48
C MET A 189 -7.98 -8.68 -9.30
N ASN A 190 -7.22 -9.20 -10.25
CA ASN A 190 -7.60 -10.40 -11.00
C ASN A 190 -7.43 -11.67 -10.12
N GLU A 191 -7.75 -12.85 -10.67
CA GLU A 191 -7.62 -14.12 -9.94
C GLU A 191 -6.18 -14.43 -9.50
N ALA A 192 -5.18 -13.95 -10.26
CA ALA A 192 -3.76 -14.09 -9.91
C ALA A 192 -3.29 -13.08 -8.83
N GLY A 193 -4.18 -12.19 -8.35
CA GLY A 193 -3.87 -11.19 -7.33
C GLY A 193 -3.22 -9.91 -7.87
N VAL A 194 -3.04 -9.76 -9.18
CA VAL A 194 -2.42 -8.57 -9.78
C VAL A 194 -3.38 -7.37 -9.66
N PRO A 195 -2.99 -6.27 -8.97
CA PRO A 195 -3.86 -5.12 -8.79
C PRO A 195 -3.84 -4.18 -10.00
N SER A 196 -4.95 -3.49 -10.24
CA SER A 196 -5.02 -2.34 -11.15
C SER A 196 -4.18 -1.16 -10.65
N VAL A 197 -3.99 -0.13 -11.48
CA VAL A 197 -3.71 1.22 -10.96
C VAL A 197 -4.98 1.73 -10.27
N ALA A 198 -4.84 2.57 -9.25
CA ALA A 198 -5.94 3.11 -8.47
C ALA A 198 -6.86 4.03 -9.29
N LYS A 199 -8.15 4.00 -8.97
CA LYS A 199 -9.06 5.13 -9.22
C LYS A 199 -9.31 5.89 -7.92
N THR A 200 -9.15 7.20 -7.94
CA THR A 200 -9.41 8.04 -6.76
C THR A 200 -10.91 8.16 -6.51
N ILE A 201 -11.34 7.81 -5.30
CA ILE A 201 -12.71 7.96 -4.80
C ILE A 201 -12.68 8.89 -3.59
N LYS A 202 -13.49 9.95 -3.59
CA LYS A 202 -13.71 10.82 -2.43
C LYS A 202 -14.93 10.33 -1.66
N VAL A 203 -14.73 9.90 -0.44
CA VAL A 203 -15.80 9.52 0.49
C VAL A 203 -16.21 10.75 1.30
N ILE A 204 -17.51 11.02 1.36
CA ILE A 204 -18.15 12.09 2.12
C ILE A 204 -19.26 11.51 3.03
N LEU A 205 -19.89 12.35 3.84
CA LEU A 205 -21.02 11.98 4.70
C LEU A 205 -22.36 12.10 3.96
#